data_AF-A0A8J4ABF1-F1
#
_entry.id   AF-A0A8J4ABF1-F1
#
_cell.length_a   1.000
_cell.length_b   1.000
_cell.length_c   1.000
_cell.angle_alpha   90.00
_cell.angle_beta   90.00
_cell.angle_gamma   90.00
#
_symmetry.space_group_name_H-M   'P 1'
#
loop_
_entity.id
_entity.type
_entity.pdbx_description
1 polymer ?
#
loop_
_entity_poly.entity_id
_entity_poly.type
_entity_poly.pdbx_seq_one_letter_code
_entity_poly.pdbx_strand_id
1 'polypeptide(L)'
;MNDAPRYTTRVPAGRPVVVEPDIRRIARRYGRRLAVGIAMMALWIALAAIGLTTGAFDVDTPTLIAWLLGAVVVIIGVVLVIQRWRAESRGPLLVADEQGVWLRMGGTIKVRGLFLPWDTVEKVELVEYRRAAVLCVRSELGEATVRQKSDDLLMEVRRRRRWCDSSFAVHAWFTRAQLPDVLGRLHSLGGDRVRAE
;
A
#
# COMPACT_ATOMS: atom_id res chain seq x y z
N MET A 1 -13.37 23.68 -18.68
CA MET A 1 -11.98 24.10 -18.43
C MET A 1 -11.17 22.84 -18.24
N ASN A 2 -10.18 22.61 -19.11
CA ASN A 2 -9.41 21.37 -19.18
C ASN A 2 -8.50 21.23 -17.96
N ASP A 3 -8.91 20.42 -16.98
CA ASP A 3 -8.02 20.01 -15.90
C ASP A 3 -7.30 18.75 -16.32
N ALA A 4 -6.05 18.87 -16.74
CA ALA A 4 -5.21 17.71 -17.06
C ALA A 4 -4.93 16.87 -15.80
N PRO A 5 -4.58 15.57 -15.95
CA PRO A 5 -4.18 14.72 -14.83
C PRO A 5 -3.06 15.35 -14.04
N ARG A 6 -3.25 15.48 -12.72
CA ARG A 6 -2.29 16.14 -11.83
C ARG A 6 -1.52 15.11 -11.03
N TYR A 7 -0.21 15.32 -10.96
CA TYR A 7 0.69 14.52 -10.11
C TYR A 7 0.99 15.26 -8.82
N THR A 8 0.81 14.59 -7.70
CA THR A 8 1.19 15.09 -6.38
C THR A 8 1.98 14.04 -5.61
N THR A 9 2.75 14.47 -4.62
CA THR A 9 3.40 13.57 -3.66
C THR A 9 2.47 13.09 -2.56
N ARG A 10 1.29 13.72 -2.39
CA ARG A 10 0.32 13.35 -1.35
C ARG A 10 -1.12 13.54 -1.82
N VAL A 11 -1.94 12.51 -1.65
CA VAL A 11 -3.40 12.61 -1.86
C VAL A 11 -3.99 13.58 -0.83
N PRO A 12 -4.73 14.62 -1.24
CA PRO A 12 -5.33 15.58 -0.31
C PRO A 12 -6.36 14.88 0.59
N ALA A 13 -6.28 15.12 1.90
CA ALA A 13 -7.25 14.61 2.88
C ALA A 13 -8.41 15.63 3.06
N GLY A 14 -9.63 15.15 3.30
CA GLY A 14 -10.79 16.02 3.60
C GLY A 14 -11.73 16.33 2.42
N ARG A 15 -11.92 15.39 1.49
CA ARG A 15 -12.85 15.49 0.34
C ARG A 15 -14.00 14.49 0.50
N PRO A 16 -15.15 14.66 -0.18
CA PRO A 16 -16.42 14.03 0.20
C PRO A 16 -16.44 12.50 0.18
N VAL A 17 -15.64 11.85 -0.68
CA VAL A 17 -15.50 10.39 -0.68
C VAL A 17 -14.07 10.02 -0.38
N VAL A 18 -13.82 9.66 0.88
CA VAL A 18 -12.53 9.18 1.34
C VAL A 18 -12.61 7.67 1.51
N VAL A 19 -11.78 6.99 0.74
CA VAL A 19 -11.53 5.57 0.89
C VAL A 19 -10.31 5.41 1.78
N GLU A 20 -10.57 5.27 3.07
CA GLU A 20 -9.52 5.11 4.06
C GLU A 20 -8.96 3.68 4.05
N PRO A 21 -7.64 3.51 4.23
CA PRO A 21 -7.08 2.21 4.54
C PRO A 21 -7.65 1.71 5.88
N ASP A 22 -7.98 0.42 6.00
CA ASP A 22 -8.34 -0.18 7.30
C ASP A 22 -7.11 -0.20 8.23
N ILE A 23 -6.88 0.91 8.94
CA ILE A 23 -5.74 1.12 9.82
C ILE A 23 -5.72 0.05 10.92
N ARG A 24 -6.88 -0.41 11.40
CA ARG A 24 -6.96 -1.39 12.50
C ARG A 24 -6.47 -2.77 12.03
N ARG A 25 -6.84 -3.18 10.82
CA ARG A 25 -6.37 -4.44 10.21
C ARG A 25 -4.90 -4.37 9.81
N ILE A 26 -4.47 -3.23 9.27
CA ILE A 26 -3.05 -2.93 8.99
C ILE A 26 -2.25 -3.02 10.29
N ALA A 27 -2.66 -2.32 11.35
CA ALA A 27 -2.01 -2.32 12.66
C ALA A 27 -1.94 -3.74 13.26
N ARG A 28 -3.00 -4.56 13.16
CA ARG A 28 -2.94 -5.97 13.61
C ARG A 28 -1.94 -6.81 12.80
N ARG A 29 -1.93 -6.66 11.47
CA ARG A 29 -1.04 -7.43 10.58
C ARG A 29 0.42 -7.08 10.81
N TYR A 30 0.75 -5.78 10.84
CA TYR A 30 2.11 -5.33 11.07
C TYR A 30 2.52 -5.45 12.54
N GLY A 31 1.61 -5.21 13.47
CA GLY A 31 1.83 -5.39 14.90
C GLY A 31 2.22 -6.82 15.25
N ARG A 32 1.54 -7.84 14.69
CA ARG A 32 1.94 -9.25 14.89
C ARG A 32 3.34 -9.54 14.32
N ARG A 33 3.65 -9.03 13.13
CA ARG A 33 4.98 -9.22 12.50
C ARG A 33 6.08 -8.51 13.29
N LEU A 34 5.79 -7.31 13.78
CA LEU A 34 6.69 -6.52 14.61
C LEU A 34 6.93 -7.22 15.95
N ALA A 35 5.88 -7.72 16.60
CA ALA A 35 5.97 -8.47 17.85
C ALA A 35 6.82 -9.75 17.70
N VAL A 36 6.65 -10.50 16.60
CA VAL A 36 7.50 -11.66 16.30
C VAL A 36 8.96 -11.24 16.07
N GLY A 37 9.19 -10.15 15.33
CA GLY A 37 10.53 -9.62 15.11
C GLY A 37 11.22 -9.19 16.42
N ILE A 38 10.49 -8.49 17.30
CA ILE A 38 10.98 -8.08 18.63
C ILE A 38 11.24 -9.30 19.51
N ALA A 39 10.35 -10.29 19.53
CA ALA A 39 10.53 -11.52 20.31
C ALA A 39 11.76 -12.32 19.84
N MET A 40 11.97 -12.43 18.52
CA MET A 40 13.19 -13.02 17.97
C MET A 40 14.43 -12.23 18.38
N MET A 41 14.39 -10.89 18.29
CA MET A 41 15.52 -10.04 18.70
C MET A 41 15.84 -10.21 20.19
N ALA A 42 14.81 -10.25 21.05
CA ALA A 42 14.96 -10.49 22.49
C ALA A 42 15.57 -11.87 22.78
N LEU A 43 15.17 -12.90 22.03
CA LEU A 43 15.75 -14.24 22.13
C LEU A 43 17.23 -14.24 21.74
N TRP A 44 17.59 -13.59 20.63
CA TRP A 44 18.99 -13.47 20.18
C TRP A 44 19.85 -12.71 21.21
N ILE A 45 19.33 -11.62 21.79
CA ILE A 45 20.01 -10.85 22.84
C ILE A 45 20.18 -11.69 24.11
N ALA A 46 19.13 -12.41 24.53
CA ALA A 46 19.17 -13.25 25.73
C ALA A 46 20.20 -14.38 25.59
N LEU A 47 20.22 -15.07 24.44
CA LEU A 47 21.20 -16.12 24.18
C LEU A 47 22.64 -15.58 24.11
N ALA A 48 22.85 -14.41 23.51
CA ALA A 48 24.15 -13.74 23.53
C ALA A 48 24.58 -13.33 24.95
N ALA A 49 23.67 -12.81 25.77
CA ALA A 49 23.94 -12.44 27.16
C ALA A 49 24.27 -13.65 28.03
N ILE A 50 23.55 -14.76 27.87
CA ILE A 50 23.85 -16.03 28.54
C ILE A 50 25.24 -16.52 28.14
N GLY A 51 25.59 -16.43 26.86
CA GLY A 51 26.91 -16.86 26.40
C GLY A 51 28.08 -16.02 26.90
N LEU A 52 27.88 -14.71 27.05
CA LEU A 52 28.88 -13.80 27.61
C LEU A 52 29.05 -13.95 29.13
N THR A 53 27.97 -14.28 29.86
CA THR A 53 27.97 -14.32 31.33
C THR A 53 28.38 -15.67 31.90
N THR A 54 28.12 -16.76 31.20
CA THR A 54 28.47 -18.11 31.67
C THR A 54 29.88 -18.53 31.29
N GLY A 55 30.59 -17.76 30.44
CA GLY A 55 31.87 -18.17 29.85
C GLY A 55 31.77 -19.47 29.04
N ALA A 56 30.56 -19.96 28.78
CA ALA A 56 30.29 -21.27 28.17
C ALA A 56 30.66 -21.33 26.68
N PHE A 57 31.10 -20.21 26.11
CA PHE A 57 31.56 -20.15 24.75
C PHE A 57 32.98 -19.58 24.75
N ASP A 58 33.97 -20.45 24.53
CA ASP A 58 35.05 -20.08 23.60
C ASP A 58 34.35 -19.84 22.26
N VAL A 59 33.78 -18.64 22.08
CA VAL A 59 33.02 -18.33 20.86
C VAL A 59 34.05 -18.22 19.75
N ASP A 60 34.22 -19.28 18.97
CA ASP A 60 35.00 -19.19 17.75
C ASP A 60 34.44 -18.02 16.91
N THR A 61 35.34 -17.24 16.30
CA THR A 61 34.99 -16.09 15.45
C THR A 61 33.84 -16.36 14.46
N PRO A 62 33.70 -17.54 13.83
CA PRO A 62 32.58 -17.87 12.94
C PRO A 62 31.22 -17.86 13.63
N THR A 63 31.15 -18.32 14.87
CA THR A 63 29.91 -18.37 15.65
C THR A 63 29.47 -16.95 15.94
N LEU A 64 30.38 -16.10 16.45
CA LEU A 64 30.14 -14.68 16.73
C LEU A 64 29.64 -13.91 15.48
N ILE A 65 30.23 -14.20 14.31
CA ILE A 65 29.81 -13.65 13.02
C ILE A 65 28.37 -14.09 12.68
N ALA A 66 28.00 -15.35 12.91
CA ALA A 66 26.64 -15.84 12.66
C ALA A 66 25.59 -15.15 13.54
N TRP A 67 25.91 -14.90 14.83
CA TRP A 67 25.05 -14.13 15.74
C TRP A 67 24.84 -12.69 15.25
N LEU A 68 25.92 -12.01 14.86
CA LEU A 68 25.87 -10.65 14.30
C LEU A 68 25.05 -10.58 13.01
N LEU A 69 25.27 -11.50 12.07
CA LEU A 69 24.50 -11.59 10.83
C LEU A 69 23.01 -11.84 11.11
N GLY A 70 22.69 -12.75 12.02
CA GLY A 70 21.31 -13.01 12.44
C GLY A 70 20.62 -11.76 13.00
N ALA A 71 21.30 -11.03 13.89
CA ALA A 71 20.79 -9.78 14.45
C ALA A 71 20.56 -8.71 13.38
N VAL A 72 21.50 -8.54 12.44
CA VAL A 72 21.39 -7.60 11.32
C VAL A 72 20.18 -7.93 10.43
N VAL A 73 19.95 -9.21 10.11
CA VAL A 73 18.79 -9.64 9.32
C VAL A 73 17.47 -9.32 10.04
N VAL A 74 17.40 -9.52 11.36
CA VAL A 74 16.22 -9.18 12.15
C VAL A 74 15.96 -7.66 12.13
N ILE A 75 17.00 -6.84 12.31
CA ILE A 75 16.88 -5.37 12.26
C ILE A 75 16.37 -4.91 10.89
N ILE A 76 16.96 -5.42 9.80
CA ILE A 76 16.51 -5.11 8.43
C ILE A 76 15.04 -5.50 8.26
N GLY A 77 14.65 -6.69 8.74
CA GLY A 77 13.26 -7.14 8.72
C GLY A 77 12.29 -6.19 9.44
N VAL A 78 12.66 -5.74 10.65
CA VAL A 78 11.87 -4.77 11.44
C VAL A 78 11.75 -3.44 10.72
N VAL A 79 12.85 -2.91 10.17
CA VAL A 79 12.84 -1.66 9.39
C VAL A 79 11.92 -1.78 8.19
N LEU A 80 11.98 -2.89 7.44
CA LEU A 80 11.10 -3.12 6.29
C LEU A 80 9.62 -3.20 6.68
N VAL A 81 9.32 -3.83 7.83
CA VAL A 81 7.96 -3.90 8.40
C VAL A 81 7.45 -2.49 8.74
N ILE A 82 8.27 -1.65 9.37
CA ILE A 82 7.91 -0.26 9.72
C ILE A 82 7.74 0.60 8.47
N GLN A 83 8.65 0.51 7.50
CA GLN A 83 8.55 1.26 6.25
C GLN A 83 7.29 0.88 5.49
N ARG A 84 6.96 -0.40 5.44
CA ARG A 84 5.74 -0.89 4.81
C ARG A 84 4.48 -0.46 5.55
N TRP A 85 4.51 -0.46 6.88
CA TRP A 85 3.42 0.09 7.69
C TRP A 85 3.22 1.59 7.44
N ARG A 86 4.30 2.37 7.39
CA ARG A 86 4.26 3.81 7.06
C ARG A 86 3.75 4.07 5.65
N ALA A 87 4.18 3.28 4.66
CA ALA A 87 3.70 3.40 3.29
C ALA A 87 2.21 3.09 3.18
N GLU A 88 1.73 2.04 3.87
CA GLU A 88 0.33 1.68 3.84
C GLU A 88 -0.57 2.65 4.62
N SER A 89 -0.06 3.25 5.71
CA SER A 89 -0.75 4.26 6.52
C SER A 89 -0.67 5.70 5.98
N ARG A 90 0.09 5.96 4.91
CA ARG A 90 0.20 7.29 4.28
C ARG A 90 -1.06 7.63 3.49
N GLY A 91 -2.01 8.23 4.19
CA GLY A 91 -3.17 8.91 3.60
C GLY A 91 -4.21 7.98 2.95
N PRO A 92 -5.29 8.57 2.45
CA PRO A 92 -6.37 7.82 1.82
C PRO A 92 -5.92 7.17 0.50
N LEU A 93 -6.48 5.99 0.22
CA LEU A 93 -6.14 5.18 -0.94
C LEU A 93 -6.81 5.70 -2.21
N LEU A 94 -8.05 6.16 -2.05
CA LEU A 94 -8.77 6.91 -3.04
C LEU A 94 -9.43 8.11 -2.35
N VAL A 95 -9.45 9.21 -3.08
CA VAL A 95 -10.27 10.37 -2.73
C VAL A 95 -11.04 10.77 -3.97
N ALA A 96 -12.36 10.75 -3.93
CA ALA A 96 -13.20 11.27 -5.01
C ALA A 96 -13.94 12.52 -4.55
N ASP A 97 -14.11 13.43 -5.50
CA ASP A 97 -14.96 14.62 -5.39
C ASP A 97 -15.72 14.84 -6.70
N GLU A 98 -16.39 15.98 -6.82
CA GLU A 98 -17.16 16.34 -8.02
C GLU A 98 -16.28 16.58 -9.25
N GLN A 99 -14.99 16.87 -9.06
CA GLN A 99 -14.06 17.18 -10.15
C GLN A 99 -13.40 15.91 -10.70
N GLY A 100 -13.14 14.92 -9.84
CA GLY A 100 -12.47 13.70 -10.24
C GLY A 100 -12.09 12.78 -9.09
N VAL A 101 -11.14 11.92 -9.39
CA VAL A 101 -10.65 10.87 -8.50
C VAL A 101 -9.15 11.00 -8.31
N TRP A 102 -8.71 11.15 -7.07
CA TRP A 102 -7.34 10.94 -6.67
C TRP A 102 -7.09 9.49 -6.33
N LEU A 103 -6.08 8.92 -6.98
CA LEU A 103 -5.60 7.57 -6.76
C LEU A 103 -4.23 7.61 -6.10
N ARG A 104 -4.07 6.84 -5.02
CA ARG A 104 -2.75 6.60 -4.44
C ARG A 104 -2.02 5.54 -5.25
N MET A 105 -0.96 5.96 -5.91
CA MET A 105 -0.06 5.14 -6.73
C MET A 105 1.32 5.08 -6.06
N GLY A 106 2.02 3.95 -6.14
CA GLY A 106 3.37 3.82 -5.60
C GLY A 106 3.54 2.74 -4.53
N GLY A 107 4.79 2.25 -4.45
CA GLY A 107 5.20 1.19 -3.54
C GLY A 107 5.63 1.66 -2.15
N THR A 108 6.36 0.79 -1.44
CA THR A 108 6.79 0.98 -0.05
C THR A 108 7.66 2.20 0.21
N ILE A 109 8.28 2.80 -0.81
CA ILE A 109 9.29 3.86 -0.65
C ILE A 109 8.75 5.22 -1.10
N LYS A 110 8.06 5.29 -2.25
CA LYS A 110 7.49 6.54 -2.79
C LYS A 110 6.00 6.36 -3.02
N VAL A 111 5.21 7.09 -2.24
CA VAL A 111 3.78 7.25 -2.45
C VAL A 111 3.58 8.48 -3.34
N ARG A 112 2.76 8.36 -4.38
CA ARG A 112 2.37 9.44 -5.28
C ARG A 112 0.84 9.46 -5.41
N GLY A 113 0.25 10.63 -5.52
CA GLY A 113 -1.15 10.81 -5.87
C GLY A 113 -1.27 11.13 -7.35
N LEU A 114 -2.16 10.44 -8.05
CA LEU A 114 -2.57 10.76 -9.41
C LEU A 114 -4.02 11.26 -9.36
N PHE A 115 -4.26 12.49 -9.79
CA PHE A 115 -5.61 12.99 -10.02
C PHE A 115 -6.07 12.63 -11.42
N LEU A 116 -7.25 12.04 -11.51
CA LEU A 116 -7.95 11.72 -12.74
C LEU A 116 -9.30 12.45 -12.74
N PRO A 117 -9.46 13.49 -13.57
CA PRO A 117 -10.73 14.14 -13.82
C PRO A 117 -11.81 13.13 -14.29
N TRP A 118 -13.06 13.28 -13.88
CA TRP A 118 -14.13 12.33 -14.23
C TRP A 118 -14.39 12.19 -15.73
N ASP A 119 -14.15 13.25 -16.51
CA ASP A 119 -14.19 13.26 -17.97
C ASP A 119 -13.12 12.36 -18.60
N THR A 120 -12.01 12.12 -17.91
CA THR A 120 -10.94 11.22 -18.35
C THR A 120 -11.10 9.79 -17.85
N VAL A 121 -12.10 9.53 -17.00
CA VAL A 121 -12.37 8.21 -16.42
C VAL A 121 -13.40 7.50 -17.30
N GLU A 122 -12.98 6.42 -17.95
CA GLU A 122 -13.85 5.60 -18.80
C GLU A 122 -14.71 4.65 -17.96
N LYS A 123 -14.07 3.97 -17.00
CA LYS A 123 -14.71 2.94 -16.19
C LYS A 123 -14.05 2.86 -14.82
N VAL A 124 -14.86 2.68 -13.78
CA VAL A 124 -14.43 2.33 -12.44
C VAL A 124 -15.04 0.98 -12.09
N GLU A 125 -14.19 -0.02 -11.92
CA GLU A 125 -14.54 -1.38 -11.54
C GLU A 125 -14.09 -1.64 -10.11
N LEU A 126 -14.87 -2.40 -9.36
CA LEU A 126 -14.48 -2.88 -8.04
C LEU A 126 -14.44 -4.41 -8.06
N VAL A 127 -13.22 -4.96 -8.10
CA VAL A 127 -12.98 -6.40 -8.20
C VAL A 127 -12.73 -6.98 -6.81
N GLU A 128 -13.54 -7.93 -6.37
CA GLU A 128 -13.33 -8.64 -5.11
C GLU A 128 -12.20 -9.69 -5.26
N TYR A 129 -11.15 -9.58 -4.45
CA TYR A 129 -10.01 -10.51 -4.48
C TYR A 129 -9.74 -11.12 -3.10
N ARG A 130 -10.15 -12.38 -2.92
CA ARG A 130 -10.02 -13.21 -1.69
C ARG A 130 -10.63 -12.57 -0.43
N ARG A 131 -9.94 -11.60 0.17
CA ARG A 131 -10.31 -10.90 1.42
C ARG A 131 -10.07 -9.39 1.34
N ALA A 132 -9.96 -8.87 0.12
CA ALA A 132 -9.72 -7.47 -0.21
C ALA A 132 -10.61 -7.10 -1.40
N ALA A 133 -10.84 -5.81 -1.58
CA ALA A 133 -11.37 -5.29 -2.83
C ALA A 133 -10.25 -4.56 -3.58
N VAL A 134 -10.38 -4.50 -4.88
CA VAL A 134 -9.44 -3.82 -5.75
C VAL A 134 -10.26 -2.87 -6.57
N LEU A 135 -9.98 -1.58 -6.44
CA LEU A 135 -10.60 -0.59 -7.28
C LEU A 135 -9.74 -0.39 -8.52
N CYS A 136 -10.35 -0.54 -9.67
CA CYS A 136 -9.71 -0.42 -10.96
C CYS A 136 -10.33 0.73 -11.73
N VAL A 137 -9.51 1.74 -11.99
CA VAL A 137 -9.93 2.93 -12.73
C VAL A 137 -9.26 2.90 -14.09
N ARG A 138 -10.05 2.89 -15.15
CA ARG A 138 -9.57 2.95 -16.52
C ARG A 138 -9.57 4.40 -17.01
N SER A 139 -8.41 4.84 -17.51
CA SER A 139 -8.23 6.18 -18.07
C SER A 139 -7.05 6.19 -19.05
N GLU A 140 -7.30 6.39 -20.34
CA GLU A 140 -6.23 6.53 -21.34
C GLU A 140 -5.26 7.68 -21.01
N LEU A 141 -5.80 8.82 -20.56
CA LEU A 141 -5.00 9.99 -20.19
C LEU A 141 -4.15 9.76 -18.95
N GLY A 142 -4.67 8.98 -17.98
CA GLY A 142 -3.89 8.48 -16.86
C GLY A 142 -2.71 7.64 -17.32
N GLU A 143 -2.87 6.80 -18.35
CA GLU A 143 -1.83 5.90 -18.83
C GLU A 143 -0.72 6.63 -19.56
N ALA A 144 -1.09 7.58 -20.40
CA ALA A 144 -0.15 8.50 -21.01
C ALA A 144 0.66 9.27 -19.94
N THR A 145 -0.01 9.76 -18.89
CA THR A 145 0.66 10.54 -17.83
C THR A 145 1.63 9.68 -17.01
N VAL A 146 1.25 8.45 -16.65
CA VAL A 146 2.14 7.52 -15.92
C VAL A 146 3.33 7.11 -16.80
N ARG A 147 3.09 6.81 -18.09
CA ARG A 147 4.13 6.52 -19.09
C ARG A 147 5.16 7.63 -19.18
N GLN A 148 4.71 8.88 -19.19
CA GLN A 148 5.60 10.03 -19.36
C GLN A 148 6.40 10.37 -18.08
N LYS A 149 5.79 10.19 -16.89
CA LYS A 149 6.38 10.70 -15.64
C LYS A 149 7.15 9.67 -14.82
N SER A 150 6.95 8.36 -15.02
CA SER A 150 7.58 7.38 -14.13
C SER A 150 7.57 5.93 -14.63
N ASP A 151 8.74 5.42 -15.02
CA ASP A 151 8.94 4.00 -15.33
C ASP A 151 8.63 3.08 -14.15
N ASP A 152 9.00 3.48 -12.93
CA ASP A 152 8.71 2.71 -11.70
C ASP A 152 7.21 2.47 -11.49
N LEU A 153 6.39 3.50 -11.71
CA LEU A 153 4.93 3.38 -11.56
C LEU A 153 4.33 2.59 -12.71
N LEU A 154 4.90 2.70 -13.90
CA LEU A 154 4.47 1.93 -15.05
C LEU A 154 4.68 0.43 -14.82
N MET A 155 5.82 0.06 -14.22
CA MET A 155 6.07 -1.31 -13.78
C MET A 155 5.07 -1.77 -12.70
N GLU A 156 4.67 -0.88 -11.80
CA GLU A 156 3.66 -1.19 -10.79
C GLU A 156 2.25 -1.36 -11.39
N VAL A 157 1.84 -0.49 -12.31
CA VAL A 157 0.59 -0.62 -13.08
C VAL A 157 0.57 -1.95 -13.82
N ARG A 158 1.67 -2.30 -14.51
CA ARG A 158 1.81 -3.61 -15.18
C ARG A 158 1.72 -4.79 -14.23
N ARG A 159 2.31 -4.71 -13.03
CA ARG A 159 2.18 -5.76 -12.02
C ARG A 159 0.73 -5.96 -11.57
N ARG A 160 -0.03 -4.86 -11.45
CA ARG A 160 -1.41 -4.89 -11.00
C ARG A 160 -2.43 -5.15 -12.10
N ARG A 161 -2.05 -5.07 -13.39
CA ARG A 161 -2.89 -5.52 -14.53
C ARG A 161 -3.33 -6.98 -14.41
N ARG A 162 -2.58 -7.82 -13.68
CA ARG A 162 -3.04 -9.20 -13.38
C ARG A 162 -4.40 -9.25 -12.70
N TRP A 163 -4.83 -8.18 -12.05
CA TRP A 163 -6.06 -8.14 -11.28
C TRP A 163 -7.16 -7.38 -12.03
N CYS A 164 -6.80 -6.56 -13.04
CA CYS A 164 -7.73 -5.77 -13.86
C CYS A 164 -7.19 -5.59 -15.28
N ASP A 165 -7.96 -6.02 -16.29
CA ASP A 165 -7.50 -6.22 -17.67
C ASP A 165 -7.01 -4.97 -18.41
N SER A 166 -7.37 -3.75 -17.96
CA SER A 166 -6.99 -2.53 -18.71
C SER A 166 -6.85 -1.24 -17.87
N SER A 167 -6.57 -1.34 -16.56
CA SER A 167 -6.85 -0.23 -15.63
C SER A 167 -5.72 0.11 -14.63
N PHE A 168 -5.72 1.34 -14.10
CA PHE A 168 -5.01 1.68 -12.85
C PHE A 168 -5.69 0.97 -11.69
N ALA A 169 -5.02 -0.04 -11.15
CA ALA A 169 -5.51 -0.75 -9.98
C ALA A 169 -5.00 -0.10 -8.69
N VAL A 170 -5.91 0.40 -7.87
CA VAL A 170 -5.67 0.75 -6.47
C VAL A 170 -6.16 -0.40 -5.60
N HIS A 171 -5.23 -1.00 -4.86
CA HIS A 171 -5.60 -1.99 -3.85
C HIS A 171 -6.09 -1.28 -2.61
N ALA A 172 -7.33 -1.56 -2.24
CA ALA A 172 -7.91 -1.02 -1.04
C ALA A 172 -8.56 -2.10 -0.19
N TRP A 173 -8.12 -2.18 1.05
CA TRP A 173 -8.57 -3.21 1.96
C TRP A 173 -9.85 -2.73 2.65
N PHE A 174 -11.00 -3.09 2.10
CA PHE A 174 -12.29 -2.98 2.80
C PHE A 174 -12.72 -4.32 3.35
N THR A 175 -13.61 -4.26 4.32
CA THR A 175 -14.47 -5.40 4.63
C THR A 175 -15.58 -5.50 3.58
N ARG A 176 -16.04 -6.71 3.27
CA ARG A 176 -17.13 -6.93 2.29
C ARG A 176 -18.41 -6.14 2.64
N ALA A 177 -18.61 -5.88 3.93
CA ALA A 177 -19.71 -5.07 4.45
C ALA A 177 -19.61 -3.58 4.09
N GLN A 178 -18.41 -3.05 3.85
CA GLN A 178 -18.19 -1.64 3.48
C GLN A 178 -18.28 -1.41 1.97
N LEU A 179 -18.29 -2.50 1.18
CA LEU A 179 -18.31 -2.45 -0.28
C LEU A 179 -19.52 -1.67 -0.84
N PRO A 180 -20.76 -1.91 -0.37
CA PRO A 180 -21.95 -1.24 -0.91
C PRO A 180 -21.94 0.27 -0.66
N ASP A 181 -21.50 0.70 0.52
CA ASP A 181 -21.42 2.13 0.88
C ASP A 181 -20.39 2.87 0.02
N VAL A 182 -19.23 2.25 -0.21
CA VAL A 182 -18.18 2.83 -1.06
C VAL A 182 -18.65 2.92 -2.51
N LEU A 183 -19.31 1.88 -3.01
CA LEU A 183 -19.91 1.87 -4.35
C LEU A 183 -20.98 2.93 -4.51
N GLY A 184 -21.91 3.05 -3.57
CA GLY A 184 -22.98 4.05 -3.62
C GLY A 184 -22.44 5.48 -3.65
N ARG A 185 -21.42 5.78 -2.82
CA ARG A 185 -20.76 7.08 -2.79
C ARG A 185 -19.95 7.39 -4.05
N LEU A 186 -19.30 6.38 -4.63
CA LEU A 186 -18.60 6.54 -5.91
C LEU A 186 -19.61 6.75 -7.03
N HIS A 187 -20.71 6.01 -7.05
CA HIS A 187 -21.75 6.12 -8.06
C HIS A 187 -22.46 7.48 -8.00
N SER A 188 -22.67 8.06 -6.82
CA SER A 188 -23.23 9.43 -6.69
C SER A 188 -22.33 10.52 -7.28
N LEU A 189 -21.02 10.26 -7.43
CA LEU A 189 -20.06 11.22 -8.00
C LEU A 189 -19.74 10.94 -9.48
N GLY A 190 -19.47 9.67 -9.80
CA GLY A 190 -19.05 9.23 -11.13
C GLY A 190 -20.19 8.78 -12.05
N GLY A 191 -21.41 8.65 -11.51
CA GLY A 191 -22.59 8.14 -12.22
C GLY A 191 -22.38 6.74 -12.79
N ASP A 192 -22.89 6.54 -14.01
CA ASP A 192 -22.89 5.25 -14.72
C ASP A 192 -21.49 4.68 -15.05
N ARG A 193 -20.44 5.49 -14.86
CA ARG A 193 -19.03 5.07 -15.04
C ARG A 193 -18.58 4.11 -13.94
N VAL A 194 -19.29 4.09 -12.80
CA VAL A 194 -18.95 3.24 -11.65
C VAL A 194 -19.78 1.96 -11.68
N ARG A 195 -19.11 0.81 -11.80
CA ARG A 195 -19.71 -0.52 -11.82
C ARG A 195 -19.07 -1.45 -10.80
N ALA A 196 -19.87 -2.31 -10.19
CA ALA A 196 -19.41 -3.44 -9.41
C ALA A 196 -19.47 -4.69 -10.29
N GLU A 197 -18.37 -5.44 -10.37
CA GLU A 197 -18.30 -6.75 -11.03
C GLU A 197 -17.88 -7.83 -10.02
#